data_AF-A0A6C0BZU8-F1
#
_entry.id   AF-A0A6C0BZU8-F1
#
_cell.length_a   1.000
_cell.length_b   1.000
_cell.length_c   1.000
_cell.angle_alpha   90.00
_cell.angle_beta   90.00
_cell.angle_gamma   90.00
#
_symmetry.space_group_name_H-M   'P 1'
#
loop_
_entity.id
_entity.type
_entity.pdbx_description
1 polymer ?
#
loop_
_entity_poly.entity_id
_entity_poly.type
_entity_poly.pdbx_seq_one_letter_code
_entity_poly.pdbx_strand_id
1 'polypeptide(L)'
;MTSTRNINTSSDYCLQQASFRGMVKYKFYEHSQYGTCLDPAIPCVGYTPSHLPRDVLSHNPVEIESALFGINSSNLVSPQKPVQPYLKKLPSKQFFQRAPLIMPSPLIMENNQRPFPVPN
;
A
#
# COMPACT_ATOMS: atom_id res chain seq x y z
N MET A 1 -18.83 -41.05 31.44
CA MET A 1 -17.83 -41.16 30.35
C MET A 1 -16.61 -40.35 30.74
N THR A 2 -15.58 -41.01 31.27
CA THR A 2 -14.32 -40.36 31.65
C THR A 2 -13.27 -40.77 30.65
N SER A 3 -12.76 -39.81 29.89
CA SER A 3 -11.70 -40.03 28.91
C SER A 3 -10.43 -40.48 29.63
N THR A 4 -9.93 -41.67 29.29
CA THR A 4 -8.72 -42.29 29.87
C THR A 4 -7.42 -41.77 29.26
N ARG A 5 -7.49 -40.75 28.40
CA ARG A 5 -6.33 -40.16 27.71
C ARG A 5 -5.75 -39.00 28.51
N ASN A 6 -4.42 -38.85 28.48
CA ASN A 6 -3.70 -37.81 29.21
C ASN A 6 -4.05 -36.37 28.78
N ILE A 7 -4.71 -36.22 27.63
CA ILE A 7 -5.15 -34.95 27.03
C ILE A 7 -6.01 -34.07 27.95
N ASN A 8 -6.59 -34.63 29.01
CA ASN A 8 -7.40 -33.91 30.00
C ASN A 8 -6.64 -33.64 31.31
N THR A 9 -5.34 -33.93 31.36
CA THR A 9 -4.50 -33.49 32.48
C THR A 9 -4.35 -31.99 32.46
N SER A 10 -4.18 -31.40 33.64
CA SER A 10 -3.95 -29.96 33.79
C SER A 10 -2.74 -29.49 33.00
N SER A 11 -1.68 -30.31 32.93
CA SER A 11 -0.48 -30.03 32.15
C SER A 11 -0.77 -29.95 30.64
N ASP A 12 -1.44 -30.95 30.08
CA ASP A 12 -1.77 -30.98 28.65
C ASP A 12 -2.72 -29.84 28.27
N TYR A 13 -3.68 -29.52 29.12
CA TYR A 13 -4.56 -28.36 28.92
C TYR A 13 -3.79 -27.04 28.92
N CYS A 14 -2.84 -26.86 29.86
CA CYS A 14 -1.98 -25.68 29.90
C CYS A 14 -1.13 -25.53 28.62
N LEU A 15 -0.56 -26.62 28.11
CA LEU A 15 0.20 -26.63 26.85
C LEU A 15 -0.69 -26.30 25.65
N GLN A 16 -1.90 -26.85 25.60
CA GLN A 16 -2.88 -26.53 24.56
C GLN A 16 -3.21 -25.03 24.57
N GLN A 17 -3.46 -24.44 25.76
CA GLN A 17 -3.75 -23.02 25.85
C GLN A 17 -2.55 -22.14 25.51
N ALA A 18 -1.33 -22.56 25.88
CA ALA A 18 -0.12 -21.88 25.46
C ALA A 18 0.03 -21.88 23.94
N SER A 19 -0.25 -23.01 23.29
CA SER A 19 -0.25 -23.13 21.82
C SER A 19 -1.28 -22.20 21.17
N PHE A 20 -2.52 -22.18 21.67
CA PHE A 20 -3.55 -21.26 21.16
C PHE A 20 -3.17 -19.80 21.33
N ARG A 21 -2.60 -19.40 22.47
CA ARG A 21 -2.07 -18.03 22.66
C ARG A 21 -0.96 -17.71 21.67
N GLY A 22 -0.05 -18.65 21.42
CA GLY A 22 1.00 -18.50 20.40
C GLY A 22 0.44 -18.31 19.00
N MET A 23 -0.56 -19.11 18.63
CA MET A 23 -1.25 -18.98 17.34
C MET A 23 -1.97 -17.65 17.18
N VAL A 24 -2.67 -17.19 18.21
CA VAL A 24 -3.33 -15.87 18.22
C VAL A 24 -2.30 -14.78 18.01
N LYS A 25 -1.20 -14.81 18.78
CA LYS A 25 -0.11 -13.82 18.65
C LYS A 25 0.48 -13.79 17.25
N TYR A 26 0.69 -14.96 16.62
CA TYR A 26 1.21 -15.05 15.26
C TYR A 26 0.21 -14.53 14.21
N LYS A 27 -1.06 -14.95 14.29
CA LYS A 27 -2.09 -14.57 13.31
C LYS A 27 -2.45 -13.09 13.36
N PHE A 28 -2.51 -12.50 14.55
CA PHE A 28 -2.83 -11.09 14.74
C PHE A 28 -1.59 -10.21 14.84
N TYR A 29 -0.41 -10.73 14.47
CA TYR A 29 0.79 -9.92 14.42
C TYR A 29 0.65 -8.87 13.33
N GLU A 30 0.69 -7.60 13.74
CA GLU A 30 0.45 -6.44 12.87
C GLU A 30 1.41 -6.38 11.70
N HIS A 31 2.68 -6.76 11.89
CA HIS A 31 3.71 -6.75 10.84
C HIS A 31 3.98 -8.13 10.24
N SER A 32 2.95 -8.98 10.21
CA SER A 32 3.02 -10.29 9.54
C SER A 32 3.09 -10.12 8.01
N GLN A 33 3.22 -11.23 7.28
CA GLN A 33 3.29 -11.24 5.81
C GLN A 33 2.13 -10.49 5.13
N TYR A 34 0.94 -10.48 5.73
CA TYR A 34 -0.26 -9.79 5.23
C TYR A 34 -0.55 -8.48 5.97
N GLY A 35 0.32 -8.11 6.90
CA GLY A 35 0.17 -6.99 7.81
C GLY A 35 0.73 -5.66 7.28
N THR A 36 0.88 -4.69 8.17
CA THR A 36 1.50 -3.40 7.88
C THR A 36 3.01 -3.51 7.87
N CYS A 37 3.67 -2.74 7.01
CA CYS A 37 5.13 -2.68 7.01
C CYS A 37 5.63 -1.87 8.23
N LEU A 38 6.78 -2.27 8.77
CA LEU A 38 7.44 -1.54 9.86
C LEU A 38 7.80 -0.10 9.45
N ASP A 39 8.16 0.09 8.19
CA ASP A 39 8.59 1.38 7.66
C ASP A 39 7.93 1.61 6.29
N PRO A 40 6.77 2.30 6.26
CA PRO A 40 6.03 2.53 5.02
C PRO A 40 6.72 3.60 4.18
N ALA A 41 7.26 3.18 3.04
CA ALA A 41 7.91 4.08 2.08
C ALA A 41 7.64 3.63 0.64
N ILE A 42 7.65 4.61 -0.26
CA ILE A 42 7.56 4.36 -1.70
C ILE A 42 8.98 4.31 -2.28
N PRO A 43 9.36 3.29 -3.05
CA PRO A 43 10.64 3.29 -3.77
C PRO A 43 10.75 4.46 -4.76
N CYS A 44 11.93 5.08 -4.84
CA CYS A 44 12.19 6.16 -5.81
C CYS A 44 12.23 5.71 -7.28
N VAL A 45 12.42 4.41 -7.55
CA VAL A 45 12.63 3.87 -8.91
C VAL A 45 11.70 2.70 -9.09
N GLY A 46 11.11 2.56 -10.28
CA GLY A 46 10.00 1.68 -10.70
C GLY A 46 9.98 0.19 -10.31
N TYR A 47 10.82 -0.25 -9.38
CA TYR A 47 10.39 -1.21 -8.38
C TYR A 47 9.16 -0.65 -7.66
N THR A 48 8.03 -1.34 -7.66
CA THR A 48 6.87 -1.01 -6.82
C THR A 48 6.64 -2.23 -5.94
N PRO A 49 6.97 -2.21 -4.64
CA PRO A 49 6.72 -3.36 -3.79
C PRO A 49 5.23 -3.65 -3.85
N SER A 50 4.91 -4.87 -4.24
CA SER A 50 3.55 -5.36 -4.26
C SER A 50 3.09 -5.51 -2.81
N HIS A 51 2.11 -4.69 -2.42
CA HIS A 51 1.36 -4.72 -1.16
C HIS A 51 1.74 -3.65 -0.13
N LEU A 52 1.03 -2.52 -0.19
CA LEU A 52 0.87 -1.58 0.92
C LEU A 52 -0.58 -1.68 1.42
N PRO A 53 -0.82 -1.74 2.74
CA PRO A 53 -2.17 -1.72 3.26
C PRO A 53 -2.87 -0.41 2.95
N ARG A 54 -4.19 -0.45 2.73
CA ARG A 54 -5.03 0.73 2.47
C ARG A 54 -4.91 1.81 3.55
N ASP A 55 -4.76 1.40 4.80
CA ASP A 55 -4.66 2.29 5.96
C ASP A 55 -3.35 3.09 5.97
N VAL A 56 -2.34 2.67 5.22
CA VAL A 56 -1.06 3.38 5.07
C VAL A 56 -1.19 4.53 4.06
N LEU A 57 -2.08 4.41 3.07
CA LEU A 57 -2.25 5.39 2.00
C LEU A 57 -3.19 6.54 2.40
N SER A 58 -4.15 6.30 3.29
CA SER A 58 -5.15 7.30 3.69
C SER A 58 -5.68 7.04 5.09
N HIS A 59 -6.31 8.06 5.70
CA HIS A 59 -7.00 7.91 6.99
C HIS A 59 -8.44 7.40 6.82
N ASN A 60 -9.05 7.58 5.64
CA ASN A 60 -10.41 7.14 5.32
C ASN A 60 -10.47 6.23 4.08
N PRO A 61 -9.70 5.12 4.03
CA PRO A 61 -9.63 4.28 2.83
C PRO A 61 -10.98 3.66 2.47
N VAL A 62 -11.77 3.25 3.46
CA VAL A 62 -13.07 2.60 3.24
C VAL A 62 -14.08 3.55 2.58
N GLU A 63 -14.09 4.83 2.98
CA GLU A 63 -14.99 5.82 2.37
C GLU A 63 -14.59 6.11 0.92
N ILE A 64 -13.29 6.25 0.67
CA ILE A 64 -12.73 6.46 -0.67
C ILE A 64 -13.06 5.25 -1.55
N GLU A 65 -12.78 4.04 -1.10
CA GLU A 65 -13.10 2.79 -1.82
C GLU A 65 -14.60 2.70 -2.11
N SER A 66 -15.45 2.95 -1.12
CA SER A 66 -16.91 2.88 -1.29
C SER A 66 -17.42 3.87 -2.34
N ALA A 67 -16.87 5.08 -2.36
CA ALA A 67 -17.19 6.08 -3.37
C ALA A 67 -16.67 5.68 -4.77
N LEU A 68 -15.46 5.13 -4.87
CA LEU A 68 -14.87 4.66 -6.13
C LEU A 68 -15.65 3.46 -6.71
N PHE A 69 -16.15 2.57 -5.86
CA PHE A 69 -17.05 1.48 -6.27
C PHE A 69 -18.47 1.96 -6.61
N GLY A 70 -18.81 3.23 -6.37
CA GLY A 70 -20.13 3.78 -6.64
C GLY A 70 -21.23 3.25 -5.69
N ILE A 71 -20.85 2.74 -4.52
CA ILE A 71 -21.80 2.23 -3.53
C ILE A 71 -22.69 3.40 -3.08
N ASN A 72 -24.02 3.22 -3.08
CA ASN A 72 -25.03 4.26 -2.78
C ASN A 72 -25.15 5.42 -3.79
N SER A 73 -24.55 5.31 -4.98
CA SER A 73 -24.67 6.35 -6.02
C SER A 73 -26.10 6.57 -6.54
N SER A 74 -26.96 5.54 -6.50
CA SER A 74 -28.35 5.60 -6.98
C SER A 74 -29.38 5.93 -5.89
N ASN A 75 -28.95 6.24 -4.66
CA ASN A 75 -29.87 6.53 -3.57
C ASN A 75 -30.45 7.95 -3.70
N LEU A 76 -31.72 8.04 -4.09
CA LEU A 76 -32.44 9.32 -4.27
C LEU A 76 -33.07 9.87 -2.98
N VAL A 77 -33.21 9.03 -1.95
CA VAL A 77 -33.82 9.44 -0.66
C VAL A 77 -32.78 10.10 0.24
N SER A 78 -31.57 9.53 0.28
CA SER A 78 -30.42 10.10 0.99
C SER A 78 -29.20 10.11 0.07
N PRO A 79 -29.06 11.16 -0.76
CA PRO A 79 -27.93 11.28 -1.68
C PRO A 79 -26.61 11.21 -0.93
N GLN A 80 -25.69 10.39 -1.45
CA GLN A 80 -24.35 10.29 -0.88
C GLN A 80 -23.62 11.62 -1.05
N LYS A 81 -23.03 12.11 0.03
CA LYS A 81 -22.19 13.31 -0.01
C LYS A 81 -20.89 13.01 -0.74
N PRO A 82 -20.29 14.00 -1.44
CA PRO A 82 -18.98 13.82 -2.04
C PRO A 82 -17.95 13.50 -0.95
N VAL A 83 -17.24 12.37 -1.11
CA VAL A 83 -16.21 11.94 -0.17
C VAL A 83 -14.95 12.78 -0.41
N GLN A 84 -14.43 13.39 0.65
CA GLN A 84 -13.15 14.09 0.61
C GLN A 84 -12.02 13.09 0.98
N PRO A 85 -11.08 12.80 0.06
CA PRO A 85 -10.02 11.85 0.34
C PRO A 85 -9.00 12.45 1.32
N TYR A 86 -8.76 11.78 2.45
CA TYR A 86 -7.74 12.16 3.42
C TYR A 86 -6.47 11.32 3.23
N LEU A 87 -5.67 11.70 2.24
CA LEU A 87 -4.45 10.99 1.84
C LEU A 87 -3.27 11.26 2.79
N LYS A 88 -2.48 10.22 3.03
CA LYS A 88 -1.20 10.28 3.77
C LYS A 88 -0.06 10.49 2.77
N LYS A 89 0.93 11.30 3.14
CA LYS A 89 2.17 11.46 2.36
C LYS A 89 3.20 10.44 2.82
N LEU A 90 3.60 9.54 1.93
CA LEU A 90 4.63 8.55 2.21
C LEU A 90 6.02 9.06 1.79
N PRO A 91 7.07 8.78 2.57
CA PRO A 91 8.44 9.10 2.19
C PRO A 91 8.88 8.24 1.00
N SER A 92 9.74 8.81 0.15
CA SER A 92 10.41 8.04 -0.89
C SER A 92 11.76 7.51 -0.40
N LYS A 93 12.06 6.23 -0.65
CA LYS A 93 13.32 5.60 -0.26
C LYS A 93 14.08 5.03 -1.45
N GLN A 94 15.39 5.26 -1.43
CA GLN A 94 16.32 4.78 -2.45
C GLN A 94 17.02 3.53 -1.92
N PHE A 95 16.86 2.41 -2.64
CA PHE A 95 17.51 1.14 -2.30
C PHE A 95 18.94 1.02 -2.85
N PHE A 96 19.25 1.74 -3.91
CA PHE A 96 20.55 1.67 -4.60
C PHE A 96 21.01 3.07 -5.01
N GLN A 97 22.30 3.35 -4.87
CA GLN A 97 22.88 4.58 -5.38
C GLN A 97 22.76 4.61 -6.91
N ARG A 98 22.41 5.77 -7.46
CA ARG A 98 22.21 5.96 -8.90
C ARG A 98 23.37 6.78 -9.45
N ALA A 99 23.78 6.44 -10.68
CA ALA A 99 24.58 7.36 -11.47
C ALA A 99 23.81 8.69 -11.65
N PRO A 100 24.49 9.84 -11.53
CA PRO A 100 23.85 11.12 -11.77
C PRO A 100 23.31 11.18 -13.20
N LEU A 101 22.16 11.83 -13.37
CA LEU A 101 21.59 12.08 -14.69
C LEU A 101 22.51 13.06 -15.43
N ILE A 102 23.20 12.58 -16.46
CA ILE A 102 23.98 13.42 -17.37
C ILE A 102 23.02 13.89 -18.46
N MET A 103 22.46 15.08 -18.30
CA MET A 103 21.67 15.72 -19.35
C MET A 103 22.62 16.32 -20.39
N PRO A 104 22.37 16.12 -21.69
CA PRO A 104 23.09 16.85 -22.73
C PRO A 104 22.75 18.35 -22.62
N SER A 105 23.57 19.19 -23.26
CA SER A 105 23.25 20.59 -23.46
C SER A 105 21.84 20.73 -24.06
N PRO A 106 21.06 21.75 -23.66
CA PRO A 106 19.73 21.96 -24.23
C PRO A 106 19.83 22.03 -25.76
N LEU A 107 18.88 21.39 -26.45
CA LEU A 107 18.82 21.44 -27.90
C LEU A 107 18.47 22.88 -28.32
N ILE A 108 19.46 23.60 -28.83
CA ILE A 108 19.27 24.92 -29.43
C ILE A 108 18.86 24.67 -30.88
N MET A 109 17.58 24.88 -31.18
CA MET A 109 17.10 24.86 -32.56
C MET A 109 17.44 26.21 -33.20
N GLU A 110 18.42 26.21 -34.09
CA GLU A 110 18.74 27.39 -34.90
C GLU A 110 17.56 27.76 -35.80
N ASN A 111 17.23 29.05 -35.86
CA ASN A 111 16.23 29.54 -36.81
C ASN A 111 16.79 29.39 -38.25
N ASN A 112 15.95 29.01 -39.22
CA ASN A 112 16.30 28.85 -40.64
C ASN A 112 17.18 27.63 -41.02
N GLN A 113 17.17 26.54 -40.24
CA GLN A 113 17.85 25.28 -40.63
C GLN A 113 17.31 24.63 -41.92
N ARG A 114 16.13 25.04 -42.40
CA ARG A 114 15.60 24.61 -43.69
C ARG A 114 15.93 25.65 -44.75
N PRO A 115 16.64 25.28 -45.83
CA PRO A 115 16.76 26.13 -47.01
C PRO A 115 15.35 26.47 -47.52
N PHE A 116 15.01 27.76 -47.54
CA PHE A 116 13.74 28.20 -48.12
C PHE A 116 13.81 27.97 -49.64
N PRO A 117 12.86 27.23 -50.24
CA PRO A 117 12.88 26.91 -51.68
C PRO A 117 12.44 28.07 -52.58
N VAL A 118 12.24 29.28 -52.06
CA VAL A 118 11.84 30.44 -52.87
C VAL A 118 12.59 31.69 -52.39
N PRO A 119 13.24 32.45 -53.30
CA PRO A 119 13.89 33.71 -52.96
C PRO A 119 12.86 34.84 -52.81
N ASN A 120 13.30 35.88 -52.08
CA ASN A 120 12.56 37.10 -51.71
C ASN A 120 11.70 37.72 -52.81
#